data_AF-A0A453T663-F1
#
_entry.id   AF-A0A453T663-F1
#
_cell.length_a   1.000
_cell.length_b   1.000
_cell.length_c   1.000
_cell.angle_alpha   90.00
_cell.angle_beta   90.00
_cell.angle_gamma   90.00
#
_symmetry.space_group_name_H-M   'P 1'
#
loop_
_entity.id
_entity.type
_entity.pdbx_description
1 polymer ?
#
loop_
_entity_poly.entity_id
_entity_poly.type
_entity_poly.pdbx_seq_one_letter_code
_entity_poly.pdbx_strand_id
1 'polypeptide(L)' 'HHWEIYGEDVTKAVLDIVEGKELSRSINETVLVLIPKVKNPTLLSQFRPISLCNVLYKIASKVISNRLKIILPEIISE' A
#
# COMPACT_ATOMS: atom_id res chain seq x y z
N HIS A 1 -14.40 17.61 3.33
CA HIS A 1 -14.53 18.63 4.41
C HIS A 1 -13.31 18.69 5.33
N HIS A 2 -12.62 17.59 5.66
CA HIS A 2 -11.41 17.64 6.52
C HIS A 2 -10.07 17.75 5.77
N TRP A 3 -10.08 17.80 4.43
CA TRP A 3 -8.85 17.84 3.63
C TRP A 3 -8.08 19.15 3.82
N GLU A 4 -8.76 20.27 4.06
CA GLU A 4 -8.08 21.54 4.33
C GLU A 4 -7.27 21.52 5.64
N ILE A 5 -7.60 20.59 6.55
CA ILE A 5 -6.92 20.45 7.84
C ILE A 5 -5.75 19.46 7.72
N TYR A 6 -5.98 18.29 7.10
CA TYR A 6 -4.99 17.19 7.11
C TYR A 6 -4.24 17.02 5.78
N GLY A 7 -4.66 17.72 4.72
CA GLY A 7 -4.14 17.50 3.38
C GLY A 7 -2.65 17.78 3.27
N GLU A 8 -2.16 18.82 3.95
CA GLU A 8 -0.74 19.17 3.98
C GLU A 8 0.07 18.09 4.70
N ASP A 9 -0.36 17.67 5.88
CA ASP A 9 0.31 16.61 6.66
C ASP A 9 0.35 15.28 5.92
N VAL A 10 -0.78 14.88 5.32
CA VAL A 10 -0.86 13.65 4.51
C VAL A 10 0.08 13.73 3.32
N THR A 11 0.09 14.86 2.62
CA THR A 11 0.96 15.07 1.45
C THR A 11 2.43 15.01 1.85
N LYS A 12 2.80 15.73 2.91
CA LYS A 12 4.17 15.74 3.45
C LYS A 12 4.62 14.34 3.85
N ALA A 13 3.80 13.62 4.62
CA ALA A 13 4.11 12.25 5.04
C ALA A 13 4.30 11.32 3.83
N VAL A 14 3.46 11.42 2.81
CA VAL A 14 3.59 10.61 1.59
C VAL A 14 4.87 10.95 0.82
N LEU A 15 5.22 12.24 0.69
CA LEU A 15 6.47 12.66 0.05
C LEU A 15 7.69 12.15 0.82
N ASP A 16 7.69 12.25 2.14
CA ASP A 16 8.76 11.73 2.99
C ASP A 16 8.96 10.21 2.79
N ILE A 17 7.86 9.44 2.67
CA ILE A 17 7.92 8.00 2.34
C ILE A 17 8.58 7.78 0.97
N VAL A 18 8.15 8.52 -0.06
CA VAL A 18 8.62 8.33 -1.44
C VAL A 18 10.08 8.77 -1.61
N GLU A 19 10.54 9.73 -0.81
CA GLU A 19 11.93 10.19 -0.74
C GLU A 19 12.83 9.27 0.11
N GLY A 20 12.26 8.24 0.76
CA GLY A 20 13.01 7.27 1.55
C GLY A 20 13.51 7.81 2.90
N LYS A 21 12.86 8.84 3.44
CA LYS A 21 13.16 9.34 4.79
C LYS A 21 12.75 8.31 5.85
N GLU A 22 13.36 8.41 7.03
CA GLU A 22 13.00 7.53 8.15
C GLU A 22 11.55 7.78 8.58
N LEU A 23 10.81 6.69 8.74
CA LEU A 23 9.37 6.71 9.05
C LEU A 23 9.13 6.03 10.39
N SER A 24 8.05 6.42 11.06
CA SER A 24 7.52 5.64 12.18
C SER A 24 7.26 4.21 11.73
N ARG A 25 7.73 3.23 12.50
CA ARG A 25 7.50 1.79 12.23
C ARG A 25 6.02 1.46 12.06
N SER A 26 5.13 2.21 12.72
CA SER A 26 3.68 2.02 12.66
C SER A 26 3.07 2.25 11.26
N ILE A 27 3.75 2.99 10.38
CA ILE A 27 3.27 3.20 9.00
C ILE A 27 3.40 1.91 8.18
N ASN A 28 4.41 1.10 8.48
CA ASN A 28 4.70 -0.17 7.78
C ASN A 28 4.02 -1.37 8.45
N GLU A 29 3.33 -1.16 9.57
CA GLU A 29 2.52 -2.20 10.19
C GLU A 29 1.38 -2.61 9.25
N THR A 30 1.14 -3.92 9.19
CA THR A 30 0.14 -4.53 8.32
C THR A 30 -0.62 -5.58 9.11
N VAL A 31 -1.94 -5.53 9.04
CA VAL A 31 -2.81 -6.57 9.58
C VAL A 31 -3.10 -7.60 8.50
N LEU A 32 -2.73 -8.85 8.75
CA LEU A 32 -3.03 -9.96 7.85
C LEU A 32 -4.43 -10.49 8.12
N VAL A 33 -5.30 -10.45 7.12
CA VAL A 33 -6.67 -10.99 7.18
C VAL A 33 -6.79 -12.17 6.22
N LEU A 34 -7.39 -13.26 6.68
CA LEU A 34 -7.63 -14.45 5.88
C LEU A 34 -9.08 -14.47 5.37
N ILE A 35 -9.28 -14.29 4.07
CA ILE A 35 -10.60 -14.35 3.45
C ILE A 35 -10.85 -15.76 2.91
N PRO A 36 -11.92 -16.46 3.32
CA PRO A 36 -12.27 -17.77 2.77
C PRO A 36 -12.49 -17.74 1.25
N LYS A 37 -11.95 -18.69 0.51
CA LYS A 37 -12.23 -18.89 -0.93
C LYS A 37 -13.37 -19.88 -1.17
N VAL A 38 -13.72 -20.69 -0.17
CA VAL A 38 -14.73 -21.76 -0.24
C VAL A 38 -15.62 -21.73 1.01
N LYS A 39 -16.79 -22.37 0.95
CA LYS A 39 -17.66 -22.58 2.11
C LYS A 39 -17.02 -23.60 3.05
N ASN A 40 -16.92 -23.27 4.34
CA ASN A 40 -16.30 -24.10 5.39
C ASN A 40 -14.84 -24.51 5.11
N PRO A 41 -13.89 -23.55 5.09
CA PRO A 41 -12.49 -23.85 4.86
C PRO A 41 -11.89 -24.67 6.03
N THR A 42 -11.13 -25.70 5.70
CA THR A 42 -10.41 -26.58 6.65
C THR A 42 -8.90 -26.53 6.44
N LEU A 43 -8.43 -26.03 5.30
CA LEU A 43 -7.00 -25.90 4.96
C LEU A 43 -6.61 -24.43 4.78
N LEU A 44 -5.39 -24.06 5.18
CA LEU A 44 -4.87 -22.69 4.98
C LEU A 44 -4.84 -22.28 3.49
N SER A 45 -4.58 -23.23 2.60
CA SER A 45 -4.61 -23.01 1.15
C SER A 45 -5.99 -22.62 0.62
N GLN A 46 -7.06 -22.79 1.39
CA GLN A 46 -8.42 -22.37 1.06
C GLN A 46 -8.73 -20.93 1.47
N PHE A 47 -7.79 -20.24 2.09
CA PHE A 47 -7.89 -18.80 2.35
C PHE A 47 -7.08 -18.00 1.32
N ARG A 48 -7.51 -16.77 1.09
CA ARG A 48 -6.74 -15.73 0.41
C ARG A 48 -6.25 -14.76 1.49
N PRO A 49 -4.94 -14.66 1.74
CA PRO A 49 -4.42 -13.62 2.61
C PRO A 49 -4.59 -12.25 1.96
N ILE A 50 -5.07 -11.26 2.73
CA ILE A 50 -5.06 -9.85 2.36
C ILE A 50 -4.31 -9.07 3.43
N SER A 51 -3.39 -8.23 2.97
CA SER A 51 -2.67 -7.28 3.80
C SER A 51 -3.46 -5.98 3.93
N LEU A 52 -3.90 -5.64 5.13
CA LEU A 52 -4.48 -4.35 5.45
C LEU A 52 -3.37 -3.42 5.96
N CYS A 53 -2.87 -2.59 5.05
CA CYS A 53 -1.82 -1.61 5.34
C CYS A 53 -2.39 -0.23 5.70
N ASN A 54 -1.55 0.62 6.29
CA ASN A 54 -1.84 2.03 6.55
C ASN A 54 -2.23 2.78 5.24
N VAL A 55 -3.17 3.73 5.33
CA VAL A 55 -3.59 4.54 4.18
C VAL A 55 -2.44 5.34 3.59
N LEU A 56 -1.56 5.93 4.41
CA LEU A 56 -0.36 6.64 3.95
C LEU A 56 0.54 5.74 3.12
N TYR A 57 0.76 4.50 3.59
CA TYR A 57 1.51 3.49 2.85
C TYR A 57 0.85 3.16 1.50
N LYS A 58 -0.47 3.01 1.46
CA LYS A 58 -1.21 2.76 0.21
C LYS A 58 -1.08 3.91 -0.78
N ILE A 59 -1.14 5.16 -0.33
CA ILE A 59 -0.97 6.33 -1.19
C ILE A 59 0.45 6.36 -1.76
N ALA A 60 1.47 6.20 -0.92
CA ALA A 60 2.87 6.19 -1.35
C ALA A 60 3.15 5.05 -2.36
N SER A 61 2.67 3.83 -2.07
CA SER A 61 2.75 2.69 -2.97
C SER A 61 2.10 2.98 -4.33
N LYS A 62 0.97 3.70 -4.34
CA LYS A 62 0.29 4.12 -5.58
C LYS A 62 1.09 5.16 -6.36
N VAL A 63 1.71 6.13 -5.69
CA VAL A 63 2.60 7.12 -6.32
C VAL A 63 3.76 6.41 -7.02
N ILE A 64 4.45 5.50 -6.32
CA ILE A 64 5.55 4.70 -6.89
C ILE A 64 5.07 3.87 -8.07
N SER A 65 3.94 3.17 -7.93
CA SER A 65 3.34 2.38 -9.01
C SER A 65 3.04 3.22 -10.25
N ASN A 66 2.55 4.45 -10.07
CA ASN A 66 2.27 5.36 -11.18
C ASN A 66 3.57 5.84 -11.86
N ARG A 67 4.65 6.07 -11.11
CA ARG A 67 5.98 6.39 -11.67
C ARG A 67 6.52 5.21 -12.48
N LEU A 68 6.45 4.00 -11.94
CA LEU A 68 6.91 2.78 -12.61
C LEU A 68 6.10 2.47 -13.88
N LYS A 69 4.80 2.75 -13.88
CA LYS A 69 3.92 2.51 -15.04
C LYS A 69 4.43 3.18 -16.32
N ILE A 70 5.13 4.31 -16.21
CA ILE A 70 5.65 5.06 -17.36
C ILE A 70 6.82 4.31 -18.04
N ILE A 71 7.70 3.70 -17.24
CA ILE A 71 8.90 3.01 -17.74
C ILE A 71 8.67 1.53 -18.04
N LEU A 72 7.62 0.93 -17.46
CA LEU A 72 7.37 -0.50 -17.58
C LEU A 72 7.25 -1.00 -19.04
N PRO A 73 6.61 -0.28 -19.99
CA PRO A 73 6.52 -0.73 -21.38
C PRO A 73 7.89 -0.88 -22.07
N GLU A 74 8.88 -0.06 -21.71
CA GLU A 74 10.23 -0.14 -22.27
C GLU A 74 10.99 -1.36 -21.73
N ILE A 75 10.74 -1.73 -20.46
CA ILE A 75 11.44 -2.83 -19.77
C ILE A 75 10.89 -4.20 -20.16
N ILE A 76 9.58 -4.31 -20.41
CA ILE A 76 8.91 -5.60 -20.68
C ILE A 76 8.82 -5.95 -22.17
N SER A 77 9.29 -5.07 -23.06
CA SER A 77 9.19 -5.25 -24.51
C SER A 77 10.45 -5.89 -25.13
N GLU A 78 11.37 -6.40 -24.31
CA GLU A 78 12.38 -7.41 -24.67
C GLU A 78 11.84 -8.83 -24.44
#